data_AF-A0A3N7A6R0-F1
#
_entry.id   AF-A0A3N7A6R0-F1
#
_cell.length_a   1.000
_cell.length_b   1.000
_cell.length_c   1.000
_cell.angle_alpha   90.00
_cell.angle_beta   90.00
_cell.angle_gamma   90.00
#
_symmetry.space_group_name_H-M   'P 1'
#
loop_
_entity.id
_entity.type
_entity.pdbx_description
1 polymer ?
#
loop_
_entity_poly.entity_id
_entity_poly.type
_entity_poly.pdbx_seq_one_letter_code
_entity_poly.pdbx_strand_id
1 'polypeptide(L)'
;MNDMKELRILADACFSAQVGQALKRFNASHPEIQAVVSIAGAKDCLQQLKTGDVYDLAILADSGVAAAMMPDHTDGYYVFAGNSMVLAYAPGKILNAKNWREKLSDPKVSISHLEPNAHSVGYAALMACMLADSVAPGMSCTLLNHPGRKVVAADAEVTDYAFAYRTECIAKKISYASLPDTMDLSNPAFNAHYSTAKHDLTGDGKNIVQASAISHAVTIPLAAKEPEAARDFIEIFLEHNFTAQGFQPRSEIVGKSPRRIHAALEVRKPPRVQSANYEDEADVHLLQRARLLHRQQPAAEAG
;
A
#
# COMPACT_ATOMS: atom_id res chain seq x y z
N MET A 1 1.97 -39.78 19.25
CA MET A 1 1.28 -38.78 18.43
C MET A 1 2.34 -38.12 17.59
N ASN A 2 2.24 -38.20 16.25
CA ASN A 2 3.10 -37.34 15.44
C ASN A 2 2.55 -35.91 15.61
N ASP A 3 3.38 -35.01 16.11
CA ASP A 3 3.05 -33.59 16.09
C ASP A 3 2.86 -33.19 14.63
N MET A 4 1.68 -32.62 14.34
CA MET A 4 1.37 -32.10 13.02
C MET A 4 2.36 -30.98 12.70
N LYS A 5 2.93 -31.00 11.48
CA LYS A 5 3.81 -29.91 11.04
C LYS A 5 3.01 -28.61 10.98
N GLU A 6 3.67 -27.50 11.29
CA GLU A 6 3.08 -26.17 11.16
C GLU A 6 3.87 -25.34 10.15
N LEU A 7 3.16 -24.71 9.21
CA LEU A 7 3.69 -23.64 8.36
C LEU A 7 3.40 -22.30 9.05
N ARG A 8 4.42 -21.65 9.60
CA ARG A 8 4.28 -20.39 10.36
C ARG A 8 4.45 -19.19 9.44
N ILE A 9 3.38 -18.42 9.29
CA ILE A 9 3.33 -17.26 8.40
C ILE A 9 3.24 -15.99 9.23
N LEU A 10 4.10 -15.03 8.95
CA LEU A 10 3.97 -13.66 9.44
C LEU A 10 3.43 -12.79 8.31
N ALA A 11 2.33 -12.09 8.53
CA ALA A 11 1.74 -11.24 7.50
C ALA A 11 1.39 -9.86 8.02
N ASP A 12 1.63 -8.84 7.20
CA ASP A 12 1.17 -7.49 7.46
C ASP A 12 -0.37 -7.44 7.42
N ALA A 13 -0.96 -6.69 8.35
CA ALA A 13 -2.40 -6.55 8.50
C ALA A 13 -3.14 -6.12 7.20
N CYS A 14 -2.49 -5.39 6.29
CA CYS A 14 -3.08 -5.00 5.01
C CYS A 14 -3.43 -6.20 4.10
N PHE A 15 -2.84 -7.38 4.32
CA PHE A 15 -3.12 -8.61 3.58
C PHE A 15 -3.96 -9.62 4.35
N SER A 16 -4.49 -9.26 5.52
CA SER A 16 -5.25 -10.19 6.39
C SER A 16 -6.37 -10.95 5.67
N ALA A 17 -7.12 -10.27 4.80
CA ALA A 17 -8.21 -10.89 4.03
C ALA A 17 -7.71 -11.91 3.01
N GLN A 18 -6.65 -11.56 2.25
CA GLN A 18 -6.04 -12.40 1.21
C GLN A 18 -5.33 -13.60 1.84
N VAL A 19 -4.62 -13.38 2.95
CA VAL A 19 -3.97 -14.44 3.71
C VAL A 19 -4.99 -15.38 4.32
N GLY A 20 -6.10 -14.88 4.87
CA GLY A 20 -7.17 -15.73 5.39
C GLY A 20 -7.82 -16.63 4.32
N GLN A 21 -7.96 -16.13 3.08
CA GLN A 21 -8.45 -16.93 1.95
C GLN A 21 -7.41 -17.97 1.49
N ALA A 22 -6.14 -17.57 1.37
CA ALA A 22 -5.05 -18.47 1.03
C ALA A 22 -4.88 -19.61 2.06
N LEU A 23 -4.97 -19.28 3.36
CA LEU A 23 -4.85 -20.23 4.46
C LEU A 23 -5.93 -21.32 4.40
N LYS A 24 -7.18 -20.95 4.13
CA LYS A 24 -8.28 -21.93 3.95
C LYS A 24 -8.00 -22.88 2.80
N ARG A 25 -7.49 -22.36 1.67
CA ARG A 25 -7.20 -23.16 0.48
C ARG A 25 -6.00 -24.08 0.70
N PHE A 26 -4.92 -23.54 1.27
CA PHE A 26 -3.71 -24.29 1.58
C PHE A 26 -3.99 -25.46 2.53
N ASN A 27 -4.69 -25.21 3.65
CA ASN A 27 -5.00 -26.24 4.64
C ASN A 27 -5.97 -27.32 4.11
N ALA A 28 -6.76 -27.00 3.08
CA ALA A 28 -7.61 -27.98 2.41
C ALA A 28 -6.82 -28.87 1.44
N SER A 29 -5.74 -28.37 0.84
CA SER A 29 -4.92 -29.11 -0.14
C SER A 29 -3.70 -29.81 0.46
N HIS A 30 -3.28 -29.44 1.67
CA HIS A 30 -2.10 -29.99 2.37
C HIS A 30 -2.49 -30.54 3.75
N PRO A 31 -3.15 -31.72 3.84
CA PRO A 31 -3.60 -32.28 5.12
C PRO A 31 -2.46 -32.70 6.08
N GLU A 32 -1.22 -32.78 5.59
CA GLU A 32 -0.03 -33.16 6.35
C GLU A 32 0.62 -32.00 7.12
N ILE A 33 0.23 -30.75 6.84
CA ILE A 33 0.80 -29.54 7.45
C ILE A 33 -0.28 -28.48 7.68
N GLN A 34 -0.28 -27.86 8.85
CA GLN A 34 -1.22 -26.79 9.18
C GLN A 34 -0.56 -25.41 9.00
N ALA A 35 -1.08 -24.59 8.10
CA ALA A 35 -0.72 -23.18 8.03
C ALA A 35 -1.37 -22.39 9.16
N VAL A 36 -0.54 -21.63 9.88
CA VAL A 36 -0.93 -20.70 10.96
C VAL A 36 -0.35 -19.32 10.65
N VAL A 37 -1.10 -18.27 10.96
CA VAL A 37 -0.71 -16.89 10.66
C VAL A 37 -0.66 -16.02 11.90
N SER A 38 0.43 -15.29 12.06
CA SER A 38 0.57 -14.13 12.93
C SER A 38 0.36 -12.86 12.11
N ILE A 39 -0.65 -12.06 12.45
CA ILE A 39 -0.88 -10.75 11.83
C ILE A 39 -0.20 -9.66 12.67
N ALA A 40 0.58 -8.79 12.02
CA ALA A 40 1.28 -7.69 12.68
C ALA A 40 1.32 -6.44 11.78
N GLY A 41 1.69 -5.28 12.34
CA GLY A 41 2.04 -4.11 11.54
C GLY A 41 3.49 -4.18 11.03
N ALA A 42 3.82 -3.46 9.96
CA ALA A 42 5.14 -3.50 9.32
C ALA A 42 6.35 -3.37 10.29
N LYS A 43 6.29 -2.46 11.26
CA LYS A 43 7.37 -2.28 12.27
C LYS A 43 7.53 -3.51 13.16
N ASP A 44 6.41 -4.09 13.60
CA ASP A 44 6.39 -5.29 14.42
C ASP A 44 6.85 -6.50 13.61
N CYS A 45 6.54 -6.56 12.31
CA CYS A 45 7.05 -7.60 11.42
C CYS A 45 8.59 -7.59 11.39
N LEU A 46 9.22 -6.42 11.21
CA LEU A 46 10.68 -6.30 11.21
C LEU A 46 11.28 -6.77 12.54
N GLN A 47 10.68 -6.36 13.67
CA GLN A 47 11.16 -6.74 14.99
C GLN A 47 11.02 -8.25 15.22
N GLN A 48 9.87 -8.83 14.91
CA GLN A 48 9.63 -10.28 15.06
C GLN A 48 10.56 -11.11 14.18
N LEU A 49 10.86 -10.66 12.96
CA LEU A 49 11.78 -11.37 12.07
C LEU A 49 13.25 -11.26 12.48
N LYS A 50 13.64 -10.20 13.22
CA LYS A 50 15.01 -10.01 13.71
C LYS A 50 15.30 -10.66 15.06
N THR A 51 14.35 -10.59 16.00
CA THR A 51 14.59 -10.98 17.40
C THR A 51 13.57 -12.00 17.93
N GLY A 52 12.59 -12.36 17.11
CA GLY A 52 11.44 -13.14 17.53
C GLY A 52 11.48 -14.59 17.08
N ASP A 53 10.28 -15.13 16.88
CA ASP A 53 10.01 -16.50 16.51
C ASP A 53 10.48 -16.87 15.10
N VAL A 54 10.73 -18.16 14.89
CA VAL A 54 11.01 -18.70 13.56
C VAL A 54 9.72 -18.75 12.74
N TYR A 55 9.73 -18.03 11.61
CA TYR A 55 8.68 -18.02 10.60
C TYR A 55 9.19 -18.64 9.29
N ASP A 56 8.29 -19.30 8.58
CA ASP A 56 8.57 -19.95 7.28
C ASP A 56 8.31 -19.00 6.10
N LEU A 57 7.39 -18.05 6.29
CA LEU A 57 6.98 -17.08 5.27
C LEU A 57 6.70 -15.73 5.92
N ALA A 58 7.19 -14.65 5.29
CA ALA A 58 6.79 -13.28 5.60
C ALA A 58 6.11 -12.63 4.39
N ILE A 59 4.93 -12.02 4.62
CA ILE A 59 4.16 -11.24 3.63
C ILE A 59 4.08 -9.80 4.13
N LEU A 60 4.69 -8.86 3.40
CA LEU A 60 5.06 -7.54 3.89
C LEU A 60 4.43 -6.42 3.08
N ALA A 61 3.89 -5.41 3.77
CA ALA A 61 3.38 -4.18 3.15
C ALA A 61 4.49 -3.26 2.61
N ASP A 62 5.73 -3.45 3.04
CA ASP A 62 6.86 -2.63 2.64
C ASP A 62 8.06 -3.53 2.36
N SER A 63 8.50 -3.58 1.10
CA SER A 63 9.69 -4.32 0.67
C SER A 63 10.97 -3.84 1.35
N GLY A 64 10.99 -2.60 1.87
CA GLY A 64 12.07 -2.08 2.70
C GLY A 64 12.29 -2.91 3.97
N VAL A 65 11.25 -3.53 4.53
CA VAL A 65 11.37 -4.48 5.64
C VAL A 65 12.17 -5.71 5.23
N ALA A 66 11.87 -6.30 4.06
CA ALA A 66 12.64 -7.43 3.53
C ALA A 66 14.07 -7.03 3.18
N ALA A 67 14.27 -5.84 2.59
CA ALA A 67 15.59 -5.33 2.27
C ALA A 67 16.45 -5.14 3.53
N ALA A 68 15.88 -4.63 4.63
CA ALA A 68 16.55 -4.43 5.91
C ALA A 68 16.88 -5.75 6.66
N MET A 69 16.37 -6.89 6.18
CA MET A 69 16.68 -8.23 6.67
C MET A 69 17.80 -8.92 5.87
N MET A 70 18.17 -8.39 4.69
CA MET A 70 19.26 -8.93 3.90
C MET A 70 20.63 -8.49 4.44
N PRO A 71 21.68 -9.33 4.31
CA PRO A 71 21.62 -10.73 3.89
C PRO A 71 21.35 -11.71 5.04
N ASP A 72 21.31 -11.21 6.28
CA ASP A 72 21.47 -12.04 7.49
C ASP A 72 20.26 -12.94 7.79
N HIS A 73 19.05 -12.51 7.42
CA HIS A 73 17.81 -13.23 7.73
C HIS A 73 17.05 -13.68 6.46
N THR A 74 17.39 -13.14 5.30
CA THR A 74 16.86 -13.57 4.00
C THR A 74 17.90 -13.33 2.91
N ASP A 75 17.96 -14.23 1.92
CA ASP A 75 18.82 -14.08 0.74
C ASP A 75 18.12 -13.38 -0.45
N GLY A 76 16.81 -13.12 -0.33
CA GLY A 76 16.06 -12.27 -1.25
C GLY A 76 14.55 -12.32 -1.06
N TYR A 77 13.84 -11.57 -1.89
CA TYR A 77 12.39 -11.41 -1.78
C TYR A 77 11.75 -11.20 -3.15
N TYR A 78 10.45 -11.43 -3.23
CA TYR A 78 9.65 -11.20 -4.43
C TYR A 78 8.67 -10.06 -4.20
N VAL A 79 8.76 -9.00 -4.99
CA VAL A 79 7.80 -7.90 -5.03
C VAL A 79 6.66 -8.29 -5.95
N PHE A 80 5.46 -8.43 -5.39
CA PHE A 80 4.28 -8.96 -6.10
C PHE A 80 3.23 -7.90 -6.43
N ALA A 81 3.26 -6.77 -5.75
CA ALA A 81 2.30 -5.69 -5.94
C ALA A 81 2.91 -4.36 -5.51
N GLY A 82 2.38 -3.26 -6.04
CA GLY A 82 2.65 -1.91 -5.59
C GLY A 82 1.37 -1.21 -5.16
N ASN A 83 1.51 -0.02 -4.61
CA ASN A 83 0.40 0.84 -4.21
C ASN A 83 0.68 2.30 -4.55
N SER A 84 -0.26 3.19 -4.26
CA SER A 84 -0.08 4.63 -4.39
C SER A 84 -0.76 5.35 -3.24
N MET A 85 -0.16 6.44 -2.80
CA MET A 85 -0.83 7.41 -1.94
C MET A 85 -1.89 8.16 -2.75
N VAL A 86 -3.04 8.39 -2.12
CA VAL A 86 -4.14 9.17 -2.66
C VAL A 86 -4.66 10.12 -1.59
N LEU A 87 -5.47 11.08 -2.01
CA LEU A 87 -6.25 11.93 -1.09
C LEU A 87 -7.71 11.46 -1.08
N ALA A 88 -8.07 10.71 -0.05
CA ALA A 88 -9.45 10.42 0.26
C ALA A 88 -10.19 11.72 0.66
N TYR A 89 -11.48 11.81 0.33
CA TYR A 89 -12.31 12.96 0.68
C TYR A 89 -13.72 12.58 1.10
N ALA A 90 -14.28 13.35 2.03
CA ALA A 90 -15.65 13.19 2.49
C ALA A 90 -16.68 13.62 1.41
N PRO A 91 -17.96 13.17 1.52
CA PRO A 91 -19.02 13.65 0.64
C PRO A 91 -19.09 15.19 0.60
N GLY A 92 -19.22 15.76 -0.60
CA GLY A 92 -19.23 17.21 -0.80
C GLY A 92 -17.85 17.89 -0.78
N LYS A 93 -16.77 17.15 -0.48
CA LYS A 93 -15.39 17.69 -0.43
C LYS A 93 -14.56 17.43 -1.70
N ILE A 94 -15.18 16.96 -2.79
CA ILE A 94 -14.56 16.59 -4.08
C ILE A 94 -13.23 17.30 -4.40
N LEU A 95 -12.15 16.52 -4.51
CA LEU A 95 -10.84 16.97 -4.99
C LEU A 95 -10.63 16.52 -6.44
N ASN A 96 -9.93 17.35 -7.20
CA ASN A 96 -9.46 17.05 -8.55
C ASN A 96 -8.17 17.82 -8.86
N ALA A 97 -7.59 17.56 -10.03
CA ALA A 97 -6.34 18.18 -10.48
C ALA A 97 -6.36 19.72 -10.48
N LYS A 98 -7.54 20.35 -10.59
CA LYS A 98 -7.71 21.80 -10.67
C LYS A 98 -7.81 22.47 -9.30
N ASN A 99 -8.44 21.82 -8.31
CA ASN A 99 -8.81 22.47 -7.05
C ASN A 99 -8.01 22.00 -5.82
N TRP A 100 -7.23 20.93 -5.93
CA TRP A 100 -6.63 20.31 -4.74
C TRP A 100 -5.67 21.25 -3.98
N ARG A 101 -4.88 22.06 -4.69
CA ARG A 101 -3.93 23.00 -4.07
C ARG A 101 -4.64 24.07 -3.23
N GLU A 102 -5.72 24.63 -3.76
CA GLU A 102 -6.53 25.64 -3.06
C GLU A 102 -7.18 25.01 -1.83
N LYS A 103 -7.81 23.85 -2.00
CA LYS A 103 -8.55 23.16 -0.93
C LYS A 103 -7.65 22.69 0.22
N LEU A 104 -6.48 22.15 -0.09
CA LEU A 104 -5.53 21.72 0.94
C LEU A 104 -4.71 22.87 1.54
N SER A 105 -4.86 24.10 1.02
CA SER A 105 -4.29 25.31 1.61
C SER A 105 -5.29 26.04 2.52
N ASP A 106 -6.57 25.66 2.51
CA ASP A 106 -7.60 26.32 3.34
C ASP A 106 -7.41 25.93 4.81
N PRO A 107 -7.03 26.86 5.70
CA PRO A 107 -6.73 26.55 7.10
C PRO A 107 -7.93 25.98 7.87
N LYS A 108 -9.15 26.07 7.33
CA LYS A 108 -10.37 25.54 7.95
C LYS A 108 -10.62 24.06 7.66
N VAL A 109 -9.96 23.47 6.66
CA VAL A 109 -10.16 22.05 6.34
C VAL A 109 -9.30 21.15 7.22
N SER A 110 -9.78 19.95 7.49
CA SER A 110 -9.00 18.90 8.13
C SER A 110 -8.26 18.02 7.11
N ILE A 111 -7.00 17.71 7.38
CA ILE A 111 -6.19 16.81 6.56
C ILE A 111 -5.61 15.75 7.48
N SER A 112 -6.14 14.54 7.43
CA SER A 112 -5.72 13.46 8.32
C SER A 112 -4.75 12.48 7.67
N HIS A 113 -3.97 11.80 8.51
CA HIS A 113 -3.21 10.61 8.16
C HIS A 113 -3.01 9.74 9.41
N LEU A 114 -2.62 8.48 9.23
CA LEU A 114 -2.31 7.59 10.36
C LEU A 114 -0.97 7.95 11.01
N GLU A 115 -0.76 7.49 12.25
CA GLU A 115 0.48 7.68 13.00
C GLU A 115 1.71 7.17 12.20
N PRO A 116 2.65 8.07 11.79
CA PRO A 116 3.76 7.70 10.92
C PRO A 116 4.67 6.61 11.46
N ASN A 117 4.84 6.54 12.78
CA ASN A 117 5.76 5.57 13.39
C ASN A 117 5.10 4.21 13.70
N ALA A 118 3.77 4.12 13.57
CA ALA A 118 2.99 2.90 13.84
C ALA A 118 2.46 2.23 12.57
N HIS A 119 2.24 2.98 11.48
CA HIS A 119 1.61 2.48 10.27
C HIS A 119 2.42 2.85 9.01
N SER A 120 2.61 1.90 8.09
CA SER A 120 3.30 2.12 6.81
C SER A 120 2.63 3.23 5.98
N VAL A 121 1.28 3.27 5.95
CA VAL A 121 0.51 4.34 5.29
C VAL A 121 0.71 5.71 5.95
N GLY A 122 0.93 5.75 7.27
CA GLY A 122 1.16 6.99 8.01
C GLY A 122 2.51 7.62 7.64
N TYR A 123 3.55 6.80 7.59
CA TYR A 123 4.87 7.21 7.14
C TYR A 123 4.86 7.60 5.66
N ALA A 124 4.21 6.80 4.80
CA ALA A 124 4.07 7.10 3.38
C ALA A 124 3.31 8.42 3.13
N ALA A 125 2.28 8.72 3.93
CA ALA A 125 1.57 10.00 3.90
C ALA A 125 2.47 11.18 4.26
N LEU A 126 3.30 11.04 5.31
CA LEU A 126 4.27 12.06 5.69
C LEU A 126 5.28 12.32 4.56
N MET A 127 5.79 11.25 3.95
CA MET A 127 6.71 11.34 2.82
C MET A 127 6.08 11.97 1.58
N ALA A 128 4.83 11.63 1.26
CA ALA A 128 4.08 12.27 0.19
C ALA A 128 3.91 13.78 0.43
N CYS A 129 3.66 14.20 1.68
CA CYS A 129 3.63 15.62 2.04
C CYS A 129 4.99 16.29 1.81
N MET A 130 6.10 15.65 2.20
CA MET A 130 7.45 16.19 1.99
C MET A 130 7.82 16.34 0.50
N LEU A 131 7.27 15.49 -0.37
CA LEU A 131 7.50 15.51 -1.81
C LEU A 131 6.61 16.49 -2.58
N ALA A 132 5.65 17.15 -1.92
CA ALA A 132 4.67 18.00 -2.58
C ALA A 132 5.27 19.21 -3.31
N ASP A 133 6.45 19.67 -2.90
CA ASP A 133 7.21 20.73 -3.58
C ASP A 133 7.59 20.38 -5.03
N SER A 134 7.66 19.09 -5.37
CA SER A 134 7.85 18.64 -6.77
C SER A 134 6.66 19.00 -7.67
N VAL A 135 5.49 19.23 -7.07
CA VAL A 135 4.23 19.48 -7.75
C VAL A 135 3.81 20.96 -7.68
N ALA A 136 4.12 21.63 -6.57
CA ALA A 136 3.94 23.06 -6.39
C ALA A 136 4.93 23.59 -5.34
N PRO A 137 5.79 24.56 -5.68
CA PRO A 137 6.74 25.13 -4.73
C PRO A 137 6.06 25.65 -3.45
N GLY A 138 6.57 25.23 -2.29
CA GLY A 138 6.07 25.61 -0.96
C GLY A 138 4.96 24.70 -0.42
N MET A 139 4.41 23.80 -1.24
CA MET A 139 3.31 22.92 -0.85
C MET A 139 3.71 21.94 0.25
N SER A 140 4.97 21.50 0.30
CA SER A 140 5.44 20.63 1.38
C SER A 140 5.31 21.33 2.73
N CYS A 141 5.72 22.60 2.80
CA CYS A 141 5.58 23.42 4.00
C CYS A 141 4.10 23.64 4.36
N THR A 142 3.25 23.92 3.36
CA THR A 142 1.81 24.09 3.56
C THR A 142 1.15 22.86 4.16
N LEU A 143 1.42 21.67 3.61
CA LEU A 143 0.82 20.42 4.09
C LEU A 143 1.35 20.01 5.47
N LEU A 144 2.65 20.09 5.70
CA LEU A 144 3.28 19.68 6.95
C LEU A 144 2.87 20.57 8.13
N ASN A 145 2.69 21.87 7.88
CA ASN A 145 2.30 22.87 8.88
C ASN A 145 0.81 23.23 8.83
N HIS A 146 -0.01 22.48 8.09
CA HIS A 146 -1.43 22.80 7.92
C HIS A 146 -2.13 22.82 9.29
N PRO A 147 -2.86 23.91 9.67
CA PRO A 147 -3.46 24.01 11.00
C PRO A 147 -4.54 22.95 11.26
N GLY A 148 -5.17 22.45 10.21
CA GLY A 148 -6.11 21.32 10.27
C GLY A 148 -5.47 19.93 10.10
N ARG A 149 -4.14 19.80 10.08
CA ARG A 149 -3.47 18.50 9.99
C ARG A 149 -3.73 17.67 11.26
N LYS A 150 -4.15 16.41 11.10
CA LYS A 150 -4.50 15.53 12.22
C LYS A 150 -3.90 14.14 12.07
N VAL A 151 -3.29 13.64 13.13
CA VAL A 151 -2.98 12.21 13.24
C VAL A 151 -4.20 11.49 13.80
N VAL A 152 -4.65 10.44 13.12
CA VAL A 152 -5.88 9.70 13.48
C VAL A 152 -5.63 8.19 13.61
N ALA A 153 -6.53 7.51 14.31
CA ALA A 153 -6.53 6.05 14.39
C ALA A 153 -7.03 5.40 13.08
N ALA A 154 -6.72 4.12 12.88
CA ALA A 154 -7.00 3.40 11.62
C ALA A 154 -8.50 3.23 11.28
N ASP A 155 -9.37 3.35 12.28
CA ASP A 155 -10.82 3.27 12.19
C ASP A 155 -11.51 4.64 12.06
N ALA A 156 -10.75 5.74 12.08
CA ALA A 156 -11.31 7.08 11.99
C ALA A 156 -11.92 7.36 10.61
N GLU A 157 -13.09 8.01 10.61
CA GLU A 157 -13.74 8.45 9.38
C GLU A 157 -13.05 9.69 8.79
N VAL A 158 -13.07 9.80 7.46
CA VAL A 158 -12.57 10.98 6.75
C VAL A 158 -13.51 12.15 6.98
N THR A 159 -13.03 13.21 7.65
CA THR A 159 -13.84 14.41 7.93
C THR A 159 -13.87 15.37 6.75
N ASP A 160 -12.69 15.83 6.27
CA ASP A 160 -12.60 16.56 5.00
C ASP A 160 -11.70 15.81 4.01
N TYR A 161 -10.42 15.64 4.34
CA TYR A 161 -9.42 14.96 3.53
C TYR A 161 -8.56 14.01 4.37
N ALA A 162 -8.10 12.92 3.76
CA ALA A 162 -7.14 12.02 4.37
C ALA A 162 -6.13 11.49 3.35
N PHE A 163 -4.85 11.46 3.71
CA PHE A 163 -3.88 10.67 2.97
C PHE A 163 -4.10 9.19 3.28
N ALA A 164 -4.31 8.39 2.25
CA ALA A 164 -4.58 6.96 2.37
C ALA A 164 -3.98 6.20 1.18
N TYR A 165 -3.94 4.87 1.27
CA TYR A 165 -3.63 4.05 0.10
C TYR A 165 -4.84 3.95 -0.82
N ARG A 166 -4.57 3.88 -2.13
CA ARG A 166 -5.59 3.66 -3.16
C ARG A 166 -6.42 2.39 -2.89
N THR A 167 -5.76 1.31 -2.51
CA THR A 167 -6.41 0.02 -2.21
C THR A 167 -7.39 0.12 -1.04
N GLU A 168 -7.05 0.87 -0.01
CA GLU A 168 -7.92 1.09 1.15
C GLU A 168 -9.18 1.87 0.75
N CYS A 169 -9.02 2.92 -0.06
CA CYS A 169 -10.15 3.70 -0.55
C CYS A 169 -11.11 2.85 -1.39
N ILE A 170 -10.57 1.97 -2.24
CA ILE A 170 -11.37 1.02 -3.04
C ILE A 170 -12.10 0.04 -2.13
N ALA A 171 -11.40 -0.60 -1.19
CA ALA A 171 -11.98 -1.60 -0.29
C ALA A 171 -13.10 -1.01 0.58
N LYS A 172 -12.89 0.20 1.12
CA LYS A 172 -13.86 0.91 1.98
C LYS A 172 -14.87 1.76 1.17
N LYS A 173 -14.79 1.77 -0.17
CA LYS A 173 -15.62 2.60 -1.06
C LYS A 173 -15.59 4.09 -0.72
N ILE A 174 -14.43 4.58 -0.30
CA ILE A 174 -14.19 5.99 0.00
C ILE A 174 -13.78 6.69 -1.28
N SER A 175 -14.38 7.85 -1.57
CA SER A 175 -14.00 8.66 -2.73
C SER A 175 -12.60 9.26 -2.53
N TYR A 176 -11.80 9.30 -3.59
CA TYR A 176 -10.43 9.78 -3.54
C TYR A 176 -10.00 10.49 -4.82
N ALA A 177 -8.96 11.31 -4.73
CA ALA A 177 -8.25 11.91 -5.85
C ALA A 177 -6.83 11.34 -5.93
N SER A 178 -6.39 11.03 -7.15
CA SER A 178 -5.02 10.61 -7.41
C SER A 178 -4.04 11.75 -7.17
N LEU A 179 -2.87 11.43 -6.65
CA LEU A 179 -1.74 12.34 -6.53
C LEU A 179 -0.80 12.16 -7.73
N PRO A 180 -0.01 13.18 -8.10
CA PRO A 180 1.03 13.03 -9.12
C PRO A 180 2.06 11.97 -8.74
N ASP A 181 2.58 11.26 -9.74
CA ASP A 181 3.56 10.19 -9.57
C ASP A 181 4.85 10.65 -8.89
N THR A 182 5.22 11.92 -8.98
CA THR A 182 6.37 12.48 -8.28
C THR A 182 6.20 12.54 -6.76
N MET A 183 4.98 12.45 -6.22
CA MET A 183 4.72 12.52 -4.78
C MET A 183 3.90 11.35 -4.22
N ASP A 184 3.22 10.57 -5.07
CA ASP A 184 2.31 9.51 -4.63
C ASP A 184 3.01 8.19 -4.22
N LEU A 185 4.33 8.13 -4.39
CA LEU A 185 5.17 6.96 -4.09
C LEU A 185 4.78 5.71 -4.88
N SER A 186 4.21 5.85 -6.07
CA SER A 186 3.74 4.69 -6.83
C SER A 186 4.78 4.11 -7.78
N ASN A 187 5.71 4.92 -8.28
CA ASN A 187 6.51 4.58 -9.46
C ASN A 187 8.02 4.49 -9.13
N PRO A 188 8.63 3.29 -9.13
CA PRO A 188 10.05 3.06 -8.85
C PRO A 188 11.01 3.86 -9.73
N ALA A 189 10.59 4.31 -10.91
CA ALA A 189 11.42 5.20 -11.75
C ALA A 189 11.74 6.53 -11.04
N PHE A 190 10.91 6.95 -10.08
CA PHE A 190 11.13 8.13 -9.26
C PHE A 190 11.80 7.84 -7.92
N ASN A 191 12.31 6.61 -7.64
CA ASN A 191 12.95 6.30 -6.36
C ASN A 191 14.09 7.25 -5.99
N ALA A 192 14.89 7.70 -6.97
CA ALA A 192 15.92 8.71 -6.74
C ALA A 192 15.32 10.03 -6.24
N HIS A 193 14.18 10.45 -6.79
CA HIS A 193 13.44 11.61 -6.34
C HIS A 193 12.77 11.37 -4.97
N TYR A 194 12.07 10.26 -4.79
CA TYR A 194 11.42 9.90 -3.53
C TYR A 194 12.42 9.90 -2.36
N SER A 195 13.64 9.39 -2.57
CA SER A 195 14.68 9.31 -1.53
C SER A 195 15.13 10.68 -0.96
N THR A 196 14.73 11.78 -1.59
CA THR A 196 14.92 13.14 -1.06
C THR A 196 14.06 13.41 0.18
N ALA A 197 12.90 12.75 0.31
CA ALA A 197 12.09 12.77 1.51
C ALA A 197 12.63 11.77 2.54
N LYS A 198 12.86 12.26 3.76
CA LYS A 198 13.52 11.52 4.85
C LYS A 198 12.75 11.73 6.15
N HIS A 199 12.58 10.67 6.91
CA HIS A 199 11.91 10.71 8.20
C HIS A 199 12.76 10.00 9.24
N ASP A 200 12.86 10.61 10.41
CA ASP A 200 13.56 10.04 11.55
C ASP A 200 12.54 9.35 12.46
N LEU A 201 12.58 8.01 12.47
CA LEU A 201 11.63 7.19 13.23
C LEU A 201 11.80 7.36 14.75
N THR A 202 12.99 7.77 15.21
CA THR A 202 13.33 7.89 16.64
C THR A 202 13.45 9.34 17.10
N GLY A 203 13.59 10.29 16.18
CA GLY A 203 13.77 11.71 16.48
C GLY A 203 15.16 12.05 17.04
N ASP A 204 16.07 11.08 17.13
CA ASP A 204 17.44 11.22 17.65
C ASP A 204 18.52 11.24 16.56
N GLY A 205 18.10 11.27 15.29
CA GLY A 205 18.92 11.30 14.09
C GLY A 205 19.50 9.95 13.67
N LYS A 206 19.23 8.87 14.42
CA LYS A 206 19.90 7.57 14.17
C LYS A 206 19.14 6.65 13.25
N ASN A 207 17.81 6.78 13.17
CA ASN A 207 16.98 5.85 12.42
C ASN A 207 16.22 6.57 11.30
N ILE A 208 17.00 7.05 10.32
CA ILE A 208 16.49 7.78 9.17
C ILE A 208 16.09 6.78 8.09
N VAL A 209 14.81 6.81 7.73
CA VAL A 209 14.25 6.10 6.57
C VAL A 209 14.05 7.08 5.40
N GLN A 210 14.24 6.58 4.19
CA GLN A 210 14.07 7.33 2.95
C GLN A 210 12.85 6.82 2.20
N ALA A 211 12.08 7.72 1.59
CA ALA A 211 10.93 7.31 0.80
C ALA A 211 11.37 6.53 -0.45
N SER A 212 10.57 5.53 -0.81
CA SER A 212 10.69 4.77 -2.04
C SER A 212 9.29 4.36 -2.51
N ALA A 213 9.19 3.83 -3.73
CA ALA A 213 7.94 3.38 -4.28
C ALA A 213 7.32 2.28 -3.41
N ILE A 214 6.05 2.44 -3.05
CA ILE A 214 5.30 1.50 -2.22
C ILE A 214 5.23 0.17 -2.94
N SER A 215 5.94 -0.80 -2.39
CA SER A 215 6.14 -2.13 -2.97
C SER A 215 5.92 -3.18 -1.89
N HIS A 216 5.07 -4.16 -2.20
CA HIS A 216 4.70 -5.24 -1.31
C HIS A 216 5.47 -6.49 -1.67
N ALA A 217 5.99 -7.18 -0.66
CA ALA A 217 6.93 -8.27 -0.87
C ALA A 217 6.56 -9.53 -0.09
N VAL A 218 6.94 -10.68 -0.63
CA VAL A 218 7.00 -11.94 0.12
C VAL A 218 8.45 -12.41 0.21
N THR A 219 8.82 -13.02 1.32
CA THR A 219 10.13 -13.63 1.51
C THR A 219 10.05 -14.88 2.37
N ILE A 220 10.95 -15.82 2.11
CA ILE A 220 11.13 -17.03 2.90
C ILE A 220 12.41 -16.80 3.73
N PRO A 221 12.31 -16.61 5.06
CA PRO A 221 13.48 -16.40 5.90
C PRO A 221 14.47 -17.57 5.81
N LEU A 222 15.76 -17.31 6.02
CA LEU A 222 16.81 -18.34 6.01
C LEU A 222 16.60 -19.41 7.08
N ALA A 223 15.93 -19.06 8.18
CA ALA A 223 15.60 -19.94 9.29
C ALA A 223 14.31 -20.76 9.08
N ALA A 224 13.61 -20.61 7.95
CA ALA A 224 12.38 -21.34 7.64
C ALA A 224 12.59 -22.85 7.78
N LYS A 225 11.68 -23.51 8.50
CA LYS A 225 11.65 -24.97 8.72
C LYS A 225 10.92 -25.70 7.60
N GLU A 226 9.92 -25.07 7.00
CA GLU A 226 9.07 -25.66 5.95
C GLU A 226 9.09 -24.80 4.66
N PRO A 227 10.26 -24.61 4.02
CA PRO A 227 10.40 -23.70 2.88
C PRO A 227 9.64 -24.17 1.63
N GLU A 228 9.44 -25.48 1.41
CA GLU A 228 8.65 -25.97 0.26
C GLU A 228 7.16 -25.62 0.44
N ALA A 229 6.59 -25.90 1.62
CA ALA A 229 5.23 -25.49 1.95
C ALA A 229 5.03 -23.97 1.89
N ALA A 230 6.03 -23.18 2.27
CA ALA A 230 6.00 -21.72 2.13
C ALA A 230 5.86 -21.28 0.65
N ARG A 231 6.47 -22.00 -0.29
CA ARG A 231 6.35 -21.70 -1.73
C ARG A 231 4.98 -22.04 -2.26
N ASP A 232 4.45 -23.21 -1.90
CA ASP A 232 3.10 -23.61 -2.29
C ASP A 232 2.07 -22.61 -1.74
N PHE A 233 2.27 -22.12 -0.52
CA PHE A 233 1.44 -21.05 0.03
C PHE A 233 1.57 -19.73 -0.77
N ILE A 234 2.79 -19.33 -1.14
CA ILE A 234 3.01 -18.15 -2.00
C ILE A 234 2.25 -18.31 -3.31
N GLU A 235 2.29 -19.47 -3.97
CA GLU A 235 1.56 -19.70 -5.23
C GLU A 235 0.05 -19.50 -5.04
N ILE A 236 -0.54 -20.12 -4.01
CA ILE A 236 -1.96 -19.95 -3.68
C ILE A 236 -2.29 -18.49 -3.34
N PHE A 237 -1.41 -17.81 -2.60
CA PHE A 237 -1.58 -16.40 -2.25
C PHE A 237 -1.52 -15.50 -3.50
N LEU A 238 -0.63 -15.78 -4.44
CA LEU A 238 -0.46 -14.99 -5.66
C LEU A 238 -1.54 -15.22 -6.71
N GLU A 239 -2.41 -16.22 -6.53
CA GLU A 239 -3.60 -16.38 -7.37
C GLU A 239 -4.68 -15.31 -7.13
N HIS A 240 -4.60 -14.54 -6.05
CA HIS A 240 -5.49 -13.40 -5.84
C HIS A 240 -5.34 -12.38 -6.97
N ASN A 241 -6.46 -11.83 -7.43
CA ASN A 241 -6.43 -10.73 -8.39
C ASN A 241 -6.18 -9.39 -7.68
N PHE A 242 -4.91 -9.12 -7.35
CA PHE A 242 -4.49 -7.88 -6.69
C PHE A 242 -4.87 -6.63 -7.50
N THR A 243 -4.81 -6.69 -8.83
CA THR A 243 -5.18 -5.54 -9.68
C THR A 243 -6.66 -5.18 -9.56
N ALA A 244 -7.57 -6.16 -9.47
CA ALA A 244 -8.98 -5.92 -9.22
C ALA A 244 -9.27 -5.33 -7.83
N GLN A 245 -8.35 -5.53 -6.87
CA GLN A 245 -8.41 -4.94 -5.54
C GLN A 245 -7.73 -3.56 -5.47
N GLY A 246 -7.19 -3.10 -6.59
CA GLY A 246 -6.64 -1.76 -6.75
C GLY A 246 -5.13 -1.63 -6.55
N PHE A 247 -4.42 -2.74 -6.33
CA PHE A 247 -2.98 -2.74 -6.29
C PHE A 247 -2.40 -2.51 -7.69
N GLN A 248 -1.22 -1.90 -7.75
CA GLN A 248 -0.48 -1.73 -8.99
C GLN A 248 0.31 -3.00 -9.33
N PRO A 249 0.35 -3.43 -10.60
CA PRO A 249 1.09 -4.62 -10.98
C PRO A 249 2.60 -4.41 -10.75
N ARG A 250 3.21 -5.33 -10.00
CA ARG A 250 4.66 -5.43 -9.80
C ARG A 250 5.06 -6.89 -9.91
N SER A 251 6.27 -7.11 -10.38
CA SER A 251 6.88 -8.45 -10.45
C SER A 251 8.38 -8.25 -10.52
N GLU A 252 9.04 -8.31 -9.38
CA GLU A 252 10.47 -8.12 -9.27
C GLU A 252 11.05 -9.08 -8.24
N ILE A 253 12.17 -9.71 -8.58
CA ILE A 253 12.96 -10.52 -7.65
C ILE A 253 14.17 -9.69 -7.25
N VAL A 254 14.36 -9.50 -5.95
CA VAL A 254 15.51 -8.80 -5.39
C VAL A 254 16.37 -9.79 -4.62
N GLY A 255 17.69 -9.79 -4.87
CA GLY A 255 18.61 -10.77 -4.30
C GLY A 255 18.51 -12.12 -4.99
N LYS A 256 18.66 -13.21 -4.23
CA LYS A 256 18.34 -14.55 -4.73
C LYS A 256 16.82 -14.69 -4.77
N SER A 257 16.29 -15.36 -5.81
CA SER A 257 14.90 -15.81 -5.75
C SER A 257 14.73 -16.53 -4.42
N PRO A 258 13.72 -16.18 -3.60
CA PRO A 258 13.30 -17.05 -2.50
C PRO A 258 13.10 -18.42 -3.17
N ARG A 259 13.97 -19.37 -2.82
CA ARG A 259 14.52 -20.38 -3.75
C ARG A 259 13.51 -20.99 -4.74
N ARG A 260 13.52 -20.61 -6.03
CA ARG A 260 12.67 -21.16 -7.12
C ARG A 260 11.15 -20.88 -7.05
N ILE A 261 10.73 -19.62 -6.91
CA ILE A 261 9.36 -19.16 -7.29
C ILE A 261 9.18 -19.12 -8.84
N HIS A 262 10.26 -19.39 -9.60
CA HIS A 262 10.39 -19.10 -11.04
C HIS A 262 9.38 -19.78 -11.99
N ALA A 263 8.82 -20.95 -11.67
CA ALA A 263 8.00 -21.68 -12.64
C ALA A 263 6.57 -21.10 -12.78
N ALA A 264 5.97 -20.59 -11.71
CA ALA A 264 4.59 -20.09 -11.73
C ALA A 264 4.43 -18.65 -12.27
N LEU A 265 5.51 -17.84 -12.21
CA LEU A 265 5.43 -16.41 -12.52
C LEU A 265 5.78 -16.02 -13.96
N GLU A 266 6.61 -16.80 -14.67
CA GLU A 266 6.94 -16.49 -16.09
C GLU A 266 5.71 -16.58 -17.02
N VAL A 267 4.70 -17.36 -16.64
CA VAL A 267 3.47 -17.58 -17.44
C VAL A 267 2.51 -16.38 -17.35
N ARG A 268 2.71 -15.45 -16.41
CA ARG A 268 1.81 -14.31 -16.19
C ARG A 268 2.53 -12.96 -16.26
N LYS A 269 3.22 -12.69 -17.38
CA LYS A 269 3.49 -11.28 -17.73
C LYS A 269 2.15 -10.57 -17.88
N PRO A 270 1.83 -9.55 -17.06
CA PRO A 270 0.67 -8.73 -17.35
C PRO A 270 0.86 -8.10 -18.73
N PRO A 271 -0.21 -7.95 -19.54
CA PRO A 271 -0.11 -7.25 -20.80
C PRO A 271 0.53 -5.88 -20.54
N ARG A 272 1.51 -5.50 -21.38
CA ARG A 272 2.09 -4.15 -21.36
C ARG A 272 0.93 -3.16 -21.42
N VAL A 273 0.62 -2.54 -20.29
CA VAL A 273 -0.23 -1.35 -20.29
C VAL A 273 0.65 -0.29 -20.95
N GLN A 274 0.41 -0.06 -22.25
CA GLN A 274 0.83 1.18 -22.87
C GLN A 274 0.26 2.28 -21.99
N SER A 275 1.11 3.18 -21.52
CA SER A 275 0.69 4.44 -20.89
C SER A 275 -0.10 5.24 -21.93
N ALA A 276 -1.37 4.88 -22.11
CA ALA A 276 -2.34 5.79 -22.66
C ALA A 276 -2.41 6.95 -21.66
N ASN A 277 -2.24 8.16 -22.17
CA ASN A 277 -2.46 9.38 -21.40
C ASN A 277 -3.82 9.25 -20.70
N TYR A 278 -3.78 9.03 -19.38
CA TYR A 278 -4.97 8.83 -18.56
C TYR A 278 -5.62 10.19 -18.32
N GLU A 279 -6.45 10.62 -19.26
CA GLU A 279 -7.56 11.51 -18.94
C GLU A 279 -8.63 10.65 -18.22
N ASP A 280 -8.70 10.83 -16.90
CA ASP A 280 -9.68 10.33 -15.92
C ASP A 280 -10.94 9.60 -16.46
N GLU A 281 -10.99 8.26 -16.32
CA GLU A 281 -12.23 7.48 -16.48
C GLU A 281 -13.24 7.76 -15.34
N ALA A 282 -12.77 8.29 -14.20
CA ALA A 282 -13.64 8.72 -13.10
C ALA A 282 -14.46 9.97 -13.46
N ASP A 283 -13.97 10.82 -14.38
CA ASP A 283 -14.67 12.03 -14.82
C ASP A 283 -15.84 11.72 -15.76
N VAL A 284 -15.74 10.68 -16.60
CA VAL A 284 -16.79 10.37 -17.59
C VAL A 284 -18.10 9.93 -16.91
N HIS A 285 -18.03 9.08 -15.88
CA HIS A 285 -19.24 8.63 -15.18
C HIS A 285 -19.86 9.70 -14.28
N LEU A 286 -19.06 10.55 -13.63
CA LEU A 286 -19.55 11.66 -12.81
C LEU A 286 -20.15 12.78 -13.66
N LEU A 287 -19.52 13.15 -14.78
CA LEU A 287 -20.06 14.14 -15.71
C LEU A 287 -21.31 13.64 -16.44
N GLN A 288 -21.40 12.35 -16.79
CA GLN A 288 -22.61 11.76 -17.36
C GLN A 288 -23.78 11.77 -16.35
N ARG A 289 -23.53 11.50 -15.06
CA ARG A 289 -24.56 11.57 -14.02
C ARG A 289 -25.03 13.00 -13.75
N ALA A 290 -24.12 13.98 -13.73
CA ALA A 290 -24.47 15.39 -13.58
C ALA A 290 -25.30 15.93 -14.77
N ARG A 291 -24.99 15.50 -16.00
CA ARG A 291 -25.76 15.86 -17.20
C ARG A 291 -27.17 15.24 -17.23
N LEU A 292 -27.34 14.05 -16.68
CA LEU A 292 -28.65 13.41 -16.56
C LEU A 292 -29.53 14.07 -15.50
N LEU A 293 -28.94 14.52 -14.39
CA LEU A 293 -29.65 15.24 -13.32
C LEU A 293 -30.08 16.65 -13.77
N HIS A 294 -29.27 17.36 -14.58
CA HIS A 294 -29.65 18.67 -15.12
C HIS A 294 -30.74 18.61 -16.19
N ARG A 295 -30.95 17.47 -16.87
CA ARG A 295 -32.05 17.30 -17.83
C ARG A 295 -33.40 16.98 -17.17
N GLN A 296 -33.44 16.73 -15.86
CA GLN A 296 -34.65 16.34 -15.14
C GLN A 296 -35.26 17.45 -14.26
N GLN A 297 -34.76 18.68 -14.30
CA GLN A 297 -35.44 19.82 -13.68
C GLN A 297 -36.50 20.37 -14.64
N PRO A 298 -37.81 20.37 -14.27
CA PRO A 298 -38.81 21.10 -15.03
C PRO A 298 -38.59 22.60 -14.83
N ALA A 299 -38.65 23.37 -15.91
CA ALA A 299 -38.71 24.82 -15.86
C ALA A 299 -40.05 25.26 -15.26
N ALA A 300 -40.04 25.60 -13.97
CA ALA A 300 -41.05 26.39 -13.28
C ALA A 300 -40.32 27.63 -12.75
N GLU A 301 -40.78 28.88 -12.87
CA GLU A 301 -41.99 29.51 -13.41
C GLU A 301 -41.54 30.95 -13.69
N ALA A 302 -41.95 31.54 -14.81
CA ALA A 302 -41.91 32.97 -15.02
C ALA A 302 -43.35 33.48 -14.85
N GLY A 303 -43.59 34.17 -13.73
CA GLY A 303 -44.80 34.93 -13.42
C GLY A 303 -44.38 36.20 -12.69
#